data_AF-A0A0F9D3M3-F1
#
_entry.id   AF-A0A0F9D3M3-F1
#
_cell.length_a   1.000
_cell.length_b   1.000
_cell.length_c   1.000
_cell.angle_alpha   90.00
_cell.angle_beta   90.00
_cell.angle_gamma   90.00
#
_symmetry.space_group_name_H-M   'P 1'
#
loop_
_entity.id
_entity.type
_entity.pdbx_description
1 polymer ?
#
loop_
_entity_poly.entity_id
_entity_poly.type
_entity_poly.pdbx_seq_one_letter_code
_entity_poly.pdbx_strand_id
1 'polypeptide(L)'
;SRNQAKINYYNKAFNGQGWVFAYLYPAMQRANQASGRPIRKESDKGAIVFMDSRFIDKKGWISEWLRNELQVCPDRKNVISKAFKRFWVR
;
A
#
# COMPACT_ATOMS: atom_id res chain seq x y z
N SER A 1 -12.55 20.86 -6.86
CA SER A 1 -11.33 20.10 -7.24
C SER A 1 -11.71 18.91 -8.12
N ARG A 2 -10.80 18.41 -8.97
CA ARG A 2 -11.05 17.25 -9.85
C ARG A 2 -11.52 16.00 -9.08
N ASN A 3 -10.95 15.78 -7.90
CA ASN A 3 -11.32 14.64 -7.05
C ASN A 3 -12.74 14.76 -6.51
N GLN A 4 -13.19 15.96 -6.11
CA GLN A 4 -14.57 16.16 -5.63
C GLN A 4 -15.60 15.85 -6.72
N ALA A 5 -15.34 16.26 -7.96
CA ALA A 5 -16.21 15.94 -9.09
C ALA A 5 -16.34 14.42 -9.32
N LYS A 6 -15.22 13.68 -9.23
CA LYS A 6 -15.24 12.21 -9.32
C LYS A 6 -16.01 11.56 -8.17
N ILE A 7 -15.82 12.04 -6.94
CA ILE A 7 -16.57 11.55 -5.78
C ILE A 7 -18.07 11.75 -6.00
N ASN A 8 -18.49 12.95 -6.41
CA ASN A 8 -19.90 13.25 -6.64
C ASN A 8 -20.50 12.38 -7.77
N TYR A 9 -19.75 12.16 -8.85
CA TYR A 9 -20.17 11.28 -9.95
C TYR A 9 -20.37 9.84 -9.47
N TYR A 10 -19.36 9.27 -8.81
CA TYR A 10 -19.42 7.90 -8.32
C TYR A 10 -20.39 7.72 -7.15
N ASN A 11 -20.66 8.76 -6.34
CA ASN A 11 -21.73 8.73 -5.35
C ASN A 11 -23.10 8.49 -6.01
N LYS A 12 -23.38 9.18 -7.12
CA LYS A 12 -24.63 9.00 -7.88
C LYS A 12 -24.69 7.64 -8.57
N ALA A 13 -23.58 7.19 -9.15
CA ALA A 13 -23.54 5.94 -9.92
C ALA A 13 -23.46 4.67 -9.04
N PHE A 14 -22.87 4.75 -7.85
CA PHE A 14 -22.57 3.58 -7.00
C PHE A 14 -23.08 3.74 -5.56
N ASN A 15 -24.27 4.35 -5.41
CA ASN A 15 -25.02 4.38 -4.15
C ASN A 15 -24.21 4.93 -2.95
N GLY A 16 -23.55 6.08 -3.13
CA GLY A 16 -22.76 6.75 -2.08
C GLY A 16 -21.33 6.26 -1.92
N GLN A 17 -20.83 5.36 -2.76
CA GLN A 17 -19.47 4.81 -2.66
C GLN A 17 -18.39 5.66 -3.37
N GLY A 18 -18.67 6.93 -3.63
CA GLY A 18 -17.83 7.76 -4.48
C GLY A 18 -16.42 7.99 -3.93
N TRP A 19 -16.26 8.05 -2.60
CA TRP A 19 -14.92 8.14 -2.00
C TRP A 19 -14.09 6.86 -2.25
N VAL A 20 -14.71 5.69 -2.16
CA VAL A 20 -14.02 4.40 -2.39
C VAL A 20 -13.51 4.34 -3.83
N PHE A 21 -14.36 4.63 -4.81
CA PHE A 21 -14.01 4.52 -6.23
C PHE A 21 -13.13 5.68 -6.74
N ALA A 22 -13.33 6.90 -6.24
CA ALA A 22 -12.56 8.06 -6.71
C ALA A 22 -11.18 8.17 -6.07
N TYR A 23 -11.02 7.68 -4.83
CA TYR A 23 -9.84 7.94 -4.00
C TYR A 23 -9.16 6.67 -3.52
N LEU A 24 -9.85 5.84 -2.72
CA LEU A 24 -9.22 4.71 -2.05
C LEU A 24 -8.74 3.65 -3.05
N TYR A 25 -9.63 3.18 -3.93
CA TYR A 25 -9.31 2.13 -4.89
C TYR A 25 -8.14 2.54 -5.81
N PRO A 26 -8.15 3.71 -6.48
CA PRO A 26 -7.01 4.15 -7.29
C PRO A 26 -5.70 4.33 -6.50
N ALA A 27 -5.78 4.75 -5.23
CA ALA A 27 -4.59 4.88 -4.39
C ALA A 27 -3.98 3.50 -4.08
N MET A 28 -4.81 2.55 -3.66
CA MET A 28 -4.35 1.19 -3.32
C MET A 28 -3.84 0.43 -4.54
N GLN A 29 -4.48 0.60 -5.71
CA GLN A 29 -3.98 -0.03 -6.94
C GLN A 29 -2.60 0.49 -7.34
N ARG A 30 -2.35 1.80 -7.20
CA ARG A 30 -1.00 2.36 -7.43
C ARG A 30 0.02 1.83 -6.44
N ALA A 31 -0.37 1.67 -5.17
CA ALA A 31 0.50 1.10 -4.15
C ALA A 31 0.88 -0.36 -4.48
N ASN A 32 -0.09 -1.20 -4.85
CA ASN A 32 0.15 -2.58 -5.26
C ASN A 32 1.04 -2.66 -6.52
N GLN A 33 0.77 -1.84 -7.53
CA GLN A 33 1.58 -1.79 -8.75
C GLN A 33 3.02 -1.34 -8.46
N ALA A 34 3.21 -0.33 -7.61
CA ALA A 34 4.54 0.12 -7.21
C ALA A 34 5.30 -0.97 -6.46
N SER A 35 4.61 -1.71 -5.60
CA SER A 35 5.14 -2.82 -4.82
C SER A 35 5.61 -4.00 -5.69
N GLY A 36 5.01 -4.20 -6.87
CA GLY A 36 5.46 -5.22 -7.84
C GLY A 36 6.67 -4.81 -8.69
N ARG A 37 7.11 -3.54 -8.66
CA ARG A 37 8.23 -3.09 -9.52
C ARG A 37 9.61 -3.63 -9.12
N PRO A 38 9.96 -3.74 -7.82
CA PRO A 38 11.29 -4.17 -7.38
C PRO A 38 11.55 -5.68 -7.54
N ILE A 39 10.51 -6.51 -7.65
CA ILE A 39 10.62 -7.97 -7.69
C ILE A 39 10.19 -8.43 -9.08
N ARG A 40 11.14 -8.75 -9.97
CA ARG A 40 10.88 -9.15 -11.36
C ARG A 40 11.36 -10.55 -11.69
N LYS A 41 12.39 -11.03 -10.99
CA LYS A 41 12.96 -12.38 -11.09
C LYS A 41 12.88 -13.07 -9.73
N GLU A 42 12.90 -14.41 -9.73
CA GLU A 42 12.90 -15.21 -8.50
C GLU A 42 14.11 -14.94 -7.60
N SER A 43 15.23 -14.48 -8.18
CA SER A 43 16.45 -14.12 -7.46
C SER A 43 16.50 -12.65 -7.01
N ASP A 44 15.52 -11.82 -7.37
CA ASP A 44 15.53 -10.42 -7.01
C ASP A 44 15.23 -10.24 -5.52
N LYS A 45 16.11 -9.54 -4.83
CA LYS A 45 15.93 -9.14 -3.43
C LYS A 45 15.51 -7.67 -3.38
N GLY A 46 14.36 -7.39 -2.78
CA GLY A 46 13.82 -6.05 -2.68
C GLY A 46 13.08 -5.83 -1.36
N ALA A 47 13.04 -4.59 -0.90
CA ALA A 47 12.27 -4.18 0.27
C ALA A 47 11.28 -3.09 -0.11
N ILE A 48 10.05 -3.19 0.42
CA ILE A 48 8.96 -2.27 0.14
C ILE A 48 8.53 -1.66 1.48
N VAL A 49 8.44 -0.33 1.54
CA VAL A 49 8.11 0.39 2.77
C VAL A 49 6.87 1.23 2.57
N PHE A 50 5.81 0.90 3.30
CA PHE A 50 4.63 1.76 3.42
C PHE A 50 4.82 2.69 4.63
N MET A 51 4.99 3.99 4.39
CA MET A 51 5.32 4.99 5.42
C MET A 51 4.09 5.72 5.99
N ASP A 52 2.92 5.08 5.98
CA ASP A 52 1.69 5.71 6.45
C ASP A 52 0.79 4.70 7.18
N SER A 53 0.29 5.10 8.35
CA SER A 53 -0.55 4.26 9.22
C SER A 53 -1.85 3.82 8.53
N ARG A 54 -2.35 4.60 7.55
CA ARG A 54 -3.55 4.26 6.77
C ARG A 54 -3.40 2.95 6.00
N PHE A 55 -2.19 2.51 5.67
CA PHE A 55 -1.97 1.20 5.04
C PHE A 55 -2.23 0.03 5.99
N ILE A 56 -2.09 0.24 7.30
CA ILE A 56 -2.44 -0.76 8.32
C ILE A 56 -3.96 -0.88 8.38
N ASP A 57 -4.67 0.25 8.49
CA ASP A 57 -6.14 0.29 8.55
C ASP A 57 -6.79 -0.25 7.27
N LYS A 58 -6.13 -0.03 6.12
CA LYS A 58 -6.60 -0.45 4.81
C LYS A 58 -5.84 -1.67 4.27
N LYS A 59 -5.21 -2.48 5.15
CA LYS A 59 -4.44 -3.66 4.74
C LYS A 59 -5.22 -4.60 3.81
N GLY A 60 -6.54 -4.72 3.99
CA GLY A 60 -7.42 -5.54 3.14
C GLY A 60 -7.42 -5.16 1.64
N TRP A 61 -6.93 -3.97 1.29
CA TRP A 61 -6.77 -3.53 -0.10
C TRP A 61 -5.37 -3.79 -0.69
N ILE A 62 -4.41 -4.17 0.15
CA ILE A 62 -3.09 -4.62 -0.27
C ILE A 62 -3.23 -6.05 -0.81
N SER A 63 -2.50 -6.38 -1.88
CA SER A 63 -2.51 -7.74 -2.46
C SER A 63 -2.12 -8.80 -1.43
N GLU A 64 -2.68 -9.99 -1.56
CA GLU A 64 -2.51 -11.06 -0.57
C GLU A 64 -1.05 -11.45 -0.34
N TRP A 65 -0.27 -11.61 -1.41
CA TRP A 65 1.16 -11.93 -1.31
C TRP A 65 1.96 -10.90 -0.52
N LEU A 66 1.62 -9.60 -0.61
CA LEU A 66 2.25 -8.54 0.19
C LEU A 66 1.79 -8.59 1.63
N ARG A 67 0.50 -8.85 1.87
CA ARG A 67 -0.05 -8.94 3.23
C ARG A 67 0.59 -10.04 4.05
N ASN A 68 0.91 -11.17 3.42
CA ASN A 68 1.53 -12.32 4.09
C ASN A 68 2.95 -12.00 4.57
N GLU A 69 3.66 -11.12 3.86
CA GLU A 69 5.03 -10.68 4.19
C GLU A 69 5.08 -9.35 4.96
N LEU A 70 3.92 -8.74 5.25
CA LEU A 70 3.85 -7.40 5.83
C LEU A 70 4.26 -7.41 7.31
N GLN A 71 5.30 -6.66 7.66
CA GLN A 71 5.72 -6.44 9.04
C GLN A 71 5.39 -5.01 9.50
N VAL A 72 4.51 -4.88 10.49
CA VAL A 72 4.26 -3.58 11.14
C VAL A 72 5.44 -3.23 12.04
N CYS A 73 6.07 -2.09 11.75
CA CYS A 73 7.20 -1.58 12.52
C CYS A 73 6.74 -0.40 13.38
N PRO A 74 6.94 -0.43 14.71
CA PRO A 74 6.63 0.73 15.55
C PRO A 74 7.55 1.90 15.22
N ASP A 75 7.03 3.12 15.35
CA ASP A 75 7.79 4.35 15.20
C ASP A 75 8.75 4.53 16.38
N ARG A 76 9.91 3.88 16.28
CA ARG A 76 11.00 3.98 17.23
C ARG A 76 12.31 4.06 16.46
N LYS A 77 13.26 4.82 17.01
CA LYS A 77 14.60 4.98 16.45
C LYS A 77 15.21 3.61 16.15
N ASN A 78 15.84 3.47 14.98
CA ASN A 78 16.57 2.30 14.51
C ASN A 78 15.76 1.03 14.18
N VAL A 79 14.43 1.00 14.37
CA VAL A 79 13.63 -0.21 14.06
C VAL A 79 13.72 -0.58 12.58
N ILE A 80 13.49 0.39 11.69
CA ILE A 80 13.57 0.19 10.24
C ILE A 80 15.00 -0.23 9.85
N SER A 81 16.02 0.47 10.36
CA SER A 81 17.42 0.11 10.08
C SER A 81 17.76 -1.33 10.49
N LYS A 82 17.29 -1.78 11.66
CA LYS A 82 17.49 -3.15 12.13
C LYS A 82 16.76 -4.17 11.25
N ALA A 83 15.54 -3.87 10.82
CA ALA A 83 14.78 -4.73 9.91
C ALA A 83 15.49 -4.89 8.56
N PHE A 84 15.97 -3.80 7.97
CA PHE A 84 16.72 -3.81 6.72
C PHE A 84 18.06 -4.55 6.85
N LYS A 85 18.82 -4.33 7.93
CA LYS A 85 20.06 -5.09 8.19
C LYS A 85 19.79 -6.59 8.26
N ARG A 86 18.76 -7.01 9.02
CA ARG A 86 18.37 -8.42 9.12
C ARG A 86 17.95 -8.99 7.77
N PHE A 87 17.22 -8.22 6.97
CA PHE A 87 16.78 -8.63 5.65
C PHE A 87 17.96 -8.81 4.69
N TRP A 88 18.92 -7.87 4.66
CA TRP A 88 20.00 -7.87 3.65
C TRP A 88 21.15 -8.82 3.98
N VAL A 89 21.43 -9.07 5.27
CA VAL A 89 22.49 -9.99 5.72
C VAL A 89 22.12 -11.46 5.53
N ARG A 90 20.83 -11.79 5.49
CA ARG A 90 20.32 -13.15 5.25
C ARG A 90 20.25 -13.47 3.78
#